data_AF-A0A6L4WNC9-F1
#
_entry.id   AF-A0A6L4WNC9-F1
#
_cell.length_a   1.000
_cell.length_b   1.000
_cell.length_c   1.000
_cell.angle_alpha   90.00
_cell.angle_beta   90.00
_cell.angle_gamma   90.00
#
_symmetry.space_group_name_H-M   'P 1'
#
loop_
_entity.id
_entity.type
_entity.pdbx_description
1 polymer ?
#
loop_
_entity_poly.entity_id
_entity_poly.type
_entity_poly.pdbx_seq_one_letter_code
_entity_poly.pdbx_strand_id
1 'polypeptide(L)' 'MKDFDEWNKVKKEVDKRTNTINVKNREIYWASIGENIGSEQNGKGQSFSRPILIVQKLNKELFLGVPLSTKTKDG' A
#
# COMPACT_ATOMS: atom_id res chain seq x y z
N MET A 1 8.40 2.24 17.69
CA MET A 1 7.12 2.83 18.13
C MET A 1 6.31 3.14 16.89
N LYS A 2 4.98 2.94 16.89
CA LYS A 2 4.14 3.27 15.72
C LYS A 2 3.98 4.79 15.64
N ASP A 3 4.00 5.35 14.44
CA ASP A 3 3.86 6.78 14.20
C ASP A 3 2.59 7.08 13.37
N PHE A 4 1.45 7.14 14.08
CA PHE A 4 0.16 7.40 13.46
C PHE A 4 0.00 8.86 13.03
N ASP A 5 0.63 9.79 13.74
CA ASP A 5 0.53 11.22 13.45
C ASP A 5 1.25 11.57 12.16
N GLU A 6 2.43 11.00 11.94
CA GLU A 6 3.14 11.19 10.68
C GLU A 6 2.39 10.53 9.51
N TRP A 7 1.85 9.33 9.71
CA TRP A 7 0.98 8.71 8.70
C TRP A 7 -0.23 9.59 8.35
N ASN A 8 -0.87 10.22 9.34
CA ASN A 8 -2.01 11.09 9.10
C ASN A 8 -1.64 12.31 8.22
N LYS A 9 -0.46 12.91 8.42
CA LYS A 9 0.02 13.99 7.56
C LYS A 9 0.20 13.49 6.12
N VAL A 10 0.89 12.37 5.93
CA VAL A 10 1.13 11.80 4.59
C VAL A 10 -0.18 11.39 3.92
N LYS A 11 -1.12 10.80 4.67
CA LYS A 11 -2.44 10.39 4.17
C LYS A 11 -3.20 11.56 3.54
N LYS A 12 -3.20 12.73 4.19
CA LYS A 12 -3.83 13.95 3.66
C LYS A 12 -3.19 14.43 2.35
N GLU A 13 -1.89 14.27 2.20
CA GLU A 13 -1.20 14.60 0.95
C GLU A 13 -1.43 13.57 -0.16
N VAL A 14 -1.58 12.29 0.18
CA VAL A 14 -1.93 11.23 -0.77
C VAL A 14 -3.36 11.41 -1.27
N ASP A 15 -4.29 11.79 -0.40
CA ASP A 15 -5.71 12.00 -0.72
C ASP A 15 -5.95 13.12 -1.75
N LYS A 16 -5.11 14.17 -1.73
CA LYS A 16 -5.16 15.26 -2.72
C LYS A 16 -4.77 14.83 -4.14
N ARG A 17 -4.20 13.63 -4.32
CA ARG A 17 -3.74 13.17 -5.64
C ARG A 17 -4.93 12.74 -6.48
N THR A 18 -5.10 13.39 -7.64
CA THR A 18 -6.16 13.07 -8.60
C THR A 18 -5.73 12.10 -9.70
N ASN A 19 -4.48 11.62 -9.67
CA ASN A 19 -3.95 10.74 -10.70
C ASN A 19 -4.51 9.32 -10.55
N THR A 20 -5.37 8.91 -11.50
CA THR A 20 -5.79 7.51 -11.62
C THR A 20 -4.71 6.70 -12.34
N ILE A 21 -4.20 5.65 -11.69
CA ILE A 21 -3.26 4.71 -12.29
C ILE A 21 -4.05 3.51 -12.85
N ASN A 22 -3.85 3.20 -14.12
CA ASN A 22 -4.47 2.02 -14.74
C ASN A 22 -3.69 0.75 -14.36
N VAL A 23 -3.98 0.19 -13.18
CA VAL A 23 -3.35 -1.04 -12.70
C VAL A 23 -3.70 -2.25 -13.58
N LYS A 24 -2.80 -3.23 -13.65
CA LYS A 24 -2.98 -4.49 -14.37
C LYS A 24 -2.76 -5.68 -13.44
N ASN A 25 -3.50 -6.76 -13.70
CA ASN A 25 -3.34 -8.01 -12.95
C ASN A 25 -1.93 -8.59 -13.17
N ARG A 26 -1.39 -9.25 -12.15
CA ARG A 26 -0.06 -9.89 -12.13
C ARG A 26 1.13 -8.92 -12.20
N GLU A 27 0.88 -7.62 -12.12
CA GLU A 27 1.92 -6.60 -11.99
C GLU A 27 2.05 -6.13 -10.53
N ILE A 28 3.21 -5.55 -10.21
CA ILE A 28 3.51 -5.01 -8.88
C ILE A 28 3.45 -3.49 -8.95
N TYR A 29 2.69 -2.90 -8.02
CA TYR A 29 2.58 -1.46 -7.86
C TYR A 29 2.95 -1.06 -6.43
N TRP A 30 3.55 0.12 -6.28
CA TRP A 30 3.80 0.68 -4.96
C TRP A 30 2.55 1.42 -4.48
N ALA A 31 2.08 1.08 -3.28
CA ALA A 31 0.93 1.74 -2.66
C ALA A 31 1.28 2.19 -1.24
N SER A 32 0.81 3.37 -0.86
CA SER A 32 0.82 3.83 0.53
C SER A 32 -0.25 3.08 1.32
N ILE A 33 0.17 2.12 2.15
CA ILE A 33 -0.73 1.28 2.97
C ILE A 33 -0.79 1.72 4.43
N GLY A 34 0.08 2.64 4.85
CA GLY A 34 0.00 3.31 6.14
C GLY A 34 0.68 2.62 7.32
N GLU A 35 0.59 3.24 8.48
CA GLU A 35 0.93 2.64 9.78
C GLU A 35 -0.36 2.07 10.39
N ASN A 36 -0.45 0.73 10.49
CA ASN A 36 -1.68 0.01 10.79
C ASN A 36 -1.67 -0.64 12.17
N ILE A 37 -2.78 -1.27 12.57
CA ILE A 37 -2.99 -1.85 13.91
C ILE A 37 -2.93 -3.39 13.88
N GLY A 38 -2.80 -4.02 15.06
CA GLY A 38 -2.78 -5.47 15.18
C GLY A 38 -1.71 -6.13 14.30
N SER A 39 -2.16 -7.12 13.52
CA SER A 39 -1.34 -7.93 12.61
C SER A 39 -1.40 -7.47 11.14
N GLU A 40 -1.97 -6.30 10.87
CA GLU A 40 -2.00 -5.72 9.52
C GLU A 40 -0.60 -5.35 9.04
N GLN A 41 -0.38 -5.41 7.72
CA GLN A 41 0.91 -5.03 7.15
C GLN A 41 1.07 -3.52 7.11
N ASN A 42 2.15 -3.01 7.71
CA ASN A 42 2.48 -1.59 7.70
C ASN A 42 3.34 -1.22 6.50
N GLY A 43 3.11 -0.05 5.92
CA GLY A 43 3.99 0.66 5.02
C GLY A 43 5.39 0.89 5.59
N LYS A 44 6.33 1.26 4.72
CA LYS A 44 7.69 1.67 5.13
C LYS A 44 8.11 2.98 4.45
N GLY A 45 9.11 3.62 5.05
CA GLY A 45 9.67 4.88 4.56
C GLY A 45 8.73 6.07 4.72
N GLN A 46 9.11 7.22 4.16
CA GLN A 46 8.38 8.48 4.30
C GLN A 46 6.98 8.45 3.69
N SER A 47 6.74 7.58 2.71
CA SER A 47 5.44 7.44 2.04
C SER A 47 4.56 6.35 2.65
N PHE A 48 5.02 5.67 3.70
CA PHE A 48 4.35 4.49 4.28
C PHE A 48 3.91 3.50 3.20
N SER A 49 4.84 3.19 2.27
CA SER A 49 4.52 2.43 1.07
C SER A 49 5.05 1.00 1.09
N ARG A 50 4.43 0.15 0.26
CA ARG A 50 4.89 -1.20 -0.06
C ARG A 50 4.62 -1.59 -1.50
N PRO A 51 5.42 -2.52 -2.04
CA PRO A 51 5.04 -3.23 -3.26
C PRO A 51 3.85 -4.14 -3.00
N ILE A 52 2.82 -4.02 -3.84
CA ILE A 52 1.58 -4.79 -3.83
C ILE A 52 1.47 -5.53 -5.16
N LEU A 53 1.31 -6.85 -5.12
CA LEU A 53 0.95 -7.63 -6.29
C LEU A 53 -0.55 -7.49 -6.56
N ILE A 54 -0.92 -7.05 -7.76
CA ILE A 54 -2.33 -6.94 -8.16
C ILE A 54 -2.85 -8.33 -8.55
N VAL A 55 -3.73 -8.90 -7.74
CA VAL A 55 -4.35 -10.21 -8.00
C VAL A 55 -5.49 -10.04 -8.99
N GLN A 56 -6.35 -9.04 -8.76
CA GLN A 56 -7.53 -8.80 -9.58
C GLN A 56 -7.94 -7.34 -9.56
N LYS A 57 -8.00 -6.71 -10.73
CA LYS A 57 -8.66 -5.43 -10.94
C LYS A 57 -10.18 -5.62 -10.93
N LEU A 58 -10.87 -4.88 -10.05
CA LEU A 58 -12.33 -4.93 -9.91
C LEU A 58 -13.01 -3.86 -10.76
N ASN A 59 -12.45 -2.65 -10.79
CA ASN A 59 -12.88 -1.56 -11.67
C ASN A 59 -11.72 -0.57 -11.92
N LYS A 60 -12.00 0.67 -12.37
CA LYS A 60 -10.98 1.69 -12.65
C LYS A 60 -10.26 2.20 -11.40
N GLU A 61 -10.87 2.09 -10.22
CA GLU A 61 -10.41 2.68 -8.95
C GLU A 61 -10.15 1.64 -7.86
N LEU A 62 -10.61 0.40 -8.05
CA LEU A 62 -10.55 -0.66 -7.05
C LEU A 62 -9.88 -1.92 -7.59
N PHE A 63 -9.01 -2.50 -6.77
CA PHE A 63 -8.35 -3.77 -7.05
C PHE A 63 -8.17 -4.58 -5.75
N LEU A 64 -8.06 -5.90 -5.91
CA LEU A 64 -7.58 -6.81 -4.90
C LEU A 64 -6.07 -7.02 -5.09
N GLY A 65 -5.29 -6.82 -4.03
CA GLY A 65 -3.84 -6.97 -4.08
C GLY A 65 -3.26 -7.55 -2.79
N VAL A 66 -2.08 -8.14 -2.92
CA VAL A 66 -1.35 -8.77 -1.81
C VAL A 66 -0.06 -7.99 -1.55
N PRO A 67 0.14 -7.42 -0.34
CA PRO A 67 1.36 -6.73 0.01
C PRO A 67 2.53 -7.70 0.10
N LEU A 68 3.65 -7.33 -0.52
CA LEU A 68 4.88 -8.12 -0.49
C LEU A 68 5.76 -7.75 0.71
N SER A 69 6.55 -8.71 1.14
CA SER A 69 7.51 -8.58 2.23
C SER A 69 8.89 -8.99 1.74
N THR A 70 9.93 -8.27 2.17
CA THR A 70 11.32 -8.64 1.90
C THR A 70 11.81 -9.78 2.78
N LYS A 71 11.08 -10.11 3.86
CA LYS A 71 11.38 -11.27 4.70
C LYS A 71 10.81 -12.51 4.03
N THR A 72 11.67 -13.30 3.42
CA THR A 72 11.42 -14.71 3.12
C THR A 72 11.20 -15.45 4.43
N LYS A 73 10.15 -16.25 4.49
CA LYS A 73 9.98 -17.26 5.53
C LYS A 73 10.04 -18.60 4.82
N ASP A 74 10.96 -19.44 5.24
CA ASP A 74 10.92 -20.86 4.89
C ASP A 74 9.77 -21.48 5.70
N GLY A 75 8.94 -22.24 4.99
CA GLY A 75 7.78 -22.93 5.55
C GLY A 75 8.15 -24.15 6.38
#